data_AF-A0A7W2ME52-F1
#
_entry.id   AF-A0A7W2ME52-F1
#
_cell.length_a   1.000
_cell.length_b   1.000
_cell.length_c   1.000
_cell.angle_alpha   90.00
_cell.angle_beta   90.00
_cell.angle_gamma   90.00
#
_symmetry.space_group_name_H-M   'P 1'
#
loop_
_entity.id
_entity.type
_entity.pdbx_description
1 polymer ?
#
loop_
_entity_poly.entity_id
_entity_poly.type
_entity_poly.pdbx_seq_one_letter_code
_entity_poly.pdbx_strand_id
1 'polypeptide(L)'
;MNNNTSNEKQGSIRARSEAIILAAAQKEFILQGFKGATVQSIADSANLPKANVLYYFKNKENIYHAVLQLTLDTWDQGIGELDINDGPVVAIEKFIASKVKMSFEHPQASKIYAMEIIQGALHLKEFSRTYLRQWVREKAKVFQVWIDSGEMKNVDPVKLIFLIWSSTQHYADFEQQILTIMNRADYEEDDVTQVTEFLTDFILRGCGLK
;
A
#
# COMPACT_ATOMS: atom_id res chain seq x y z
N MET A 1 -14.34 -6.33 39.80
CA MET A 1 -13.38 -5.80 38.80
C MET A 1 -12.38 -6.91 38.47
N ASN A 2 -12.60 -7.69 37.40
CA ASN A 2 -11.61 -8.66 36.88
C ASN A 2 -11.96 -9.24 35.47
N ASN A 3 -13.03 -8.79 34.80
CA ASN A 3 -13.44 -9.31 33.49
C ASN A 3 -12.87 -8.54 32.28
N ASN A 4 -12.36 -7.31 32.46
CA ASN A 4 -11.78 -6.54 31.34
C ASN A 4 -10.37 -7.02 30.95
N THR A 5 -9.53 -7.34 31.92
CA THR A 5 -8.13 -7.75 31.70
C THR A 5 -7.99 -9.11 30.99
N SER A 6 -8.96 -10.02 31.16
CA SER A 6 -8.98 -11.34 30.52
C SER A 6 -9.35 -11.24 29.04
N ASN A 7 -10.34 -10.39 28.73
CA ASN A 7 -10.83 -10.17 27.36
C ASN A 7 -9.81 -9.39 26.52
N GLU A 8 -9.11 -8.41 27.13
CA GLU A 8 -8.01 -7.68 26.47
C GLU A 8 -6.82 -8.59 26.15
N LYS A 9 -6.43 -9.47 27.09
CA LYS A 9 -5.36 -10.46 26.85
C LYS A 9 -5.72 -11.45 25.74
N GLN A 10 -6.96 -11.92 25.71
CA GLN A 10 -7.42 -12.86 24.68
C GLN A 10 -7.54 -12.21 23.30
N GLY A 11 -7.98 -10.95 23.24
CA GLY A 11 -7.96 -10.13 22.02
C GLY A 11 -6.55 -9.88 21.49
N SER A 12 -5.59 -9.59 22.39
CA SER A 12 -4.18 -9.38 22.04
C SER A 12 -3.52 -10.64 21.44
N ILE A 13 -3.77 -11.81 22.02
CA ILE A 13 -3.24 -13.09 21.51
C ILE A 13 -3.84 -13.42 20.13
N ARG A 14 -5.13 -13.15 19.94
CA ARG A 14 -5.80 -13.33 18.65
C ARG A 14 -5.18 -12.43 17.58
N ALA A 15 -5.07 -11.12 17.84
CA ALA A 15 -4.50 -10.18 16.89
C ALA A 15 -3.06 -10.55 16.50
N ARG A 16 -2.25 -11.00 17.47
CA ARG A 16 -0.88 -11.48 17.19
C ARG A 16 -0.87 -12.71 16.28
N SER A 17 -1.78 -13.65 16.50
CA SER A 17 -1.88 -14.87 15.68
C SER A 17 -2.34 -14.55 14.26
N GLU A 18 -3.32 -13.66 14.12
CA GLU A 18 -3.78 -13.17 12.81
C GLU A 18 -2.65 -12.46 12.06
N ALA A 19 -1.87 -11.60 12.73
CA ALA A 19 -0.73 -10.91 12.12
C ALA A 19 0.35 -11.88 11.62
N ILE A 20 0.69 -12.92 12.39
CA ILE A 20 1.63 -13.97 11.97
C ILE A 20 1.13 -14.70 10.73
N ILE A 21 -0.16 -15.06 10.71
CA ILE A 21 -0.76 -15.75 9.56
C ILE A 21 -0.77 -14.85 8.33
N LEU A 22 -1.13 -13.57 8.47
CA LEU A 22 -1.17 -12.62 7.35
C LEU A 22 0.23 -12.35 6.78
N ALA A 23 1.25 -12.21 7.64
CA ALA A 23 2.64 -12.05 7.18
C ALA A 23 3.13 -13.28 6.41
N ALA A 24 2.84 -14.50 6.90
CA ALA A 24 3.16 -15.74 6.20
C ALA A 24 2.38 -15.85 4.87
N ALA A 25 1.09 -15.52 4.89
CA ALA A 25 0.25 -15.54 3.70
C ALA A 25 0.74 -14.57 2.63
N GLN A 26 1.11 -13.35 3.01
CA GLN A 26 1.69 -12.36 2.11
C GLN A 26 2.93 -12.92 1.40
N LYS A 27 3.86 -13.51 2.15
CA LYS A 27 5.05 -14.15 1.55
C LYS A 27 4.69 -15.24 0.55
N GLU A 28 3.78 -16.15 0.92
CA GLU A 28 3.37 -17.26 0.07
C GLU A 28 2.65 -16.80 -1.20
N PHE A 29 1.78 -15.78 -1.10
CA PHE A 29 1.07 -15.22 -2.24
C PHE A 29 2.00 -14.51 -3.22
N ILE A 30 3.06 -13.85 -2.75
CA ILE A 30 4.04 -13.20 -3.63
C ILE A 30 4.88 -14.23 -4.37
N LEU A 31 5.28 -15.29 -3.67
CA LEU A 31 6.13 -16.34 -4.25
C LEU A 31 5.37 -17.22 -5.25
N GLN A 32 4.11 -17.54 -4.99
CA GLN A 32 3.37 -18.57 -5.72
C GLN A 32 2.10 -18.06 -6.43
N GLY A 33 1.72 -16.81 -6.20
CA GLY A 33 0.43 -16.26 -6.60
C GLY A 33 -0.75 -16.88 -5.84
N PHE A 34 -1.94 -16.29 -6.00
CA PHE A 34 -3.16 -16.81 -5.36
C PHE A 34 -3.47 -18.27 -5.73
N LYS A 35 -3.27 -18.66 -7.00
CA LYS A 35 -3.55 -20.03 -7.46
C LYS A 35 -2.58 -21.05 -6.88
N GLY A 36 -1.29 -20.73 -6.84
CA GLY A 36 -0.23 -21.64 -6.37
C GLY A 36 -0.20 -21.81 -4.85
N ALA A 37 -0.37 -20.72 -4.11
CA ALA A 37 -0.34 -20.77 -2.65
C ALA A 37 -1.44 -21.68 -2.08
N THR A 38 -1.12 -22.41 -1.01
CA THR A 38 -2.08 -23.28 -0.31
C THR A 38 -2.20 -22.89 1.16
N VAL A 39 -3.33 -23.21 1.80
CA VAL A 39 -3.46 -23.00 3.25
C VAL A 39 -2.40 -23.79 4.02
N GLN A 40 -1.94 -24.94 3.48
CA GLN A 40 -0.88 -25.72 4.09
C GLN A 40 0.46 -24.96 4.05
N SER A 41 0.86 -24.43 2.89
CA SER A 41 2.13 -23.71 2.77
C SER A 41 2.15 -22.43 3.62
N ILE A 42 1.00 -21.75 3.74
CA ILE A 42 0.82 -20.61 4.66
C ILE A 42 1.00 -21.05 6.12
N ALA A 43 0.39 -22.18 6.50
CA ALA A 43 0.49 -22.72 7.85
C ALA A 43 1.94 -23.12 8.19
N ASP A 44 2.63 -23.76 7.25
CA ASP A 44 4.04 -24.14 7.37
C ASP A 44 4.92 -22.90 7.52
N SER A 45 4.72 -21.88 6.68
CA SER A 45 5.46 -20.60 6.76
C SER A 45 5.15 -19.83 8.05
N ALA A 46 3.95 -19.98 8.63
CA ALA A 46 3.56 -19.38 9.89
C ALA A 46 4.04 -20.17 11.12
N ASN A 47 4.58 -21.39 10.92
CA ASN A 47 4.86 -22.36 11.96
C ASN A 47 3.63 -22.66 12.84
N LEU A 48 2.47 -22.84 12.20
CA LEU A 48 1.19 -23.12 12.84
C LEU A 48 0.52 -24.35 12.21
N PRO A 49 -0.30 -25.10 12.96
CA PRO A 49 -1.15 -26.14 12.37
C PRO A 49 -2.14 -25.54 11.36
N LYS A 50 -2.37 -26.22 10.24
CA LYS A 50 -3.38 -25.82 9.23
C LYS A 50 -4.76 -25.57 9.84
N ALA A 51 -5.14 -26.39 10.83
CA ALA A 51 -6.41 -26.22 11.56
C ALA A 51 -6.50 -24.86 12.27
N ASN A 52 -5.39 -24.35 12.82
CA ASN A 52 -5.35 -23.03 13.45
C ASN A 52 -5.54 -21.93 12.42
N VAL A 53 -4.87 -22.02 11.26
CA VAL A 53 -5.05 -21.04 10.17
C VAL A 53 -6.52 -21.00 9.70
N LEU A 54 -7.12 -22.17 9.50
CA LEU A 54 -8.54 -22.28 9.11
C LEU A 54 -9.50 -21.83 10.21
N TYR A 55 -9.12 -21.94 11.48
CA TYR A 55 -9.92 -21.39 12.58
C TYR A 55 -10.04 -19.86 12.49
N TYR A 56 -8.95 -19.15 12.14
CA TYR A 56 -8.99 -17.68 12.01
C TYR A 56 -9.67 -17.22 10.72
N PHE A 57 -9.36 -17.83 9.58
CA PHE A 57 -9.75 -17.29 8.27
C PHE A 57 -10.74 -18.16 7.47
N LYS A 58 -11.05 -19.38 7.93
CA LYS A 58 -11.97 -20.36 7.28
C LYS A 58 -11.51 -20.93 5.94
N ASN A 59 -10.94 -20.14 5.03
CA ASN A 59 -10.50 -20.57 3.71
C ASN A 59 -9.40 -19.67 3.15
N LYS A 60 -8.78 -20.05 2.02
CA LYS A 60 -7.70 -19.31 1.37
C LYS A 60 -8.14 -17.93 0.86
N GLU A 61 -9.36 -17.83 0.34
CA GLU A 61 -9.92 -16.61 -0.23
C GLU A 61 -10.03 -15.50 0.82
N ASN A 62 -10.54 -15.82 2.01
CA ASN A 62 -10.60 -14.90 3.14
C ASN A 62 -9.21 -14.47 3.63
N ILE A 63 -8.22 -15.37 3.64
CA ILE A 63 -6.82 -14.99 3.96
C ILE A 63 -6.32 -13.98 2.93
N TYR A 64 -6.57 -14.25 1.65
CA TYR A 64 -6.13 -13.37 0.56
C TYR A 64 -6.80 -12.00 0.63
N HIS A 65 -8.12 -11.95 0.85
CA HIS A 65 -8.83 -10.70 1.08
C HIS A 65 -8.30 -9.93 2.29
N ALA A 66 -7.97 -10.62 3.39
CA ALA A 66 -7.40 -9.97 4.57
C ALA A 66 -5.99 -9.41 4.31
N VAL A 67 -5.15 -10.10 3.52
CA VAL A 67 -3.84 -9.58 3.11
C VAL A 67 -3.98 -8.34 2.21
N LEU A 68 -4.93 -8.38 1.27
CA LEU A 68 -5.24 -7.23 0.41
C LEU A 68 -5.78 -6.06 1.23
N GLN A 69 -6.70 -6.31 2.16
CA GLN A 69 -7.25 -5.26 3.04
C GLN A 69 -6.15 -4.64 3.91
N LEU A 70 -5.26 -5.45 4.49
CA LEU A 70 -4.12 -4.94 5.25
C LEU A 70 -3.24 -4.02 4.41
N THR A 71 -2.97 -4.41 3.16
CA THR A 71 -2.19 -3.59 2.20
C THR A 71 -2.85 -2.23 1.97
N LEU A 72 -4.17 -2.24 1.78
CA LEU A 72 -4.97 -1.05 1.54
C LEU A 72 -5.03 -0.13 2.76
N ASP A 73 -5.30 -0.69 3.94
CA ASP A 73 -5.33 0.05 5.21
C ASP A 73 -3.98 0.73 5.49
N THR A 74 -2.87 0.05 5.17
CA THR A 74 -1.53 0.63 5.32
C THR A 74 -1.38 1.84 4.39
N TRP A 75 -1.84 1.75 3.13
CA TRP A 75 -1.76 2.86 2.18
C TRP A 75 -2.63 4.05 2.60
N ASP A 76 -3.83 3.80 3.11
CA ASP A 76 -4.73 4.86 3.56
C ASP A 76 -4.15 5.60 4.77
N GLN A 77 -3.50 4.89 5.70
CA GLN A 77 -2.77 5.51 6.81
C GLN A 77 -1.56 6.30 6.34
N GLY A 78 -0.85 5.80 5.32
CA GLY A 78 0.33 6.45 4.77
C GLY A 78 -0.02 7.78 4.10
N ILE A 79 -1.00 7.81 3.20
CA ILE A 79 -1.28 9.01 2.38
C ILE A 79 -1.77 10.19 3.24
N GLY A 80 -2.24 9.92 4.46
CA GLY A 80 -2.70 10.94 5.38
C GLY A 80 -3.93 11.69 4.88
N GLU A 81 -4.47 12.54 5.75
CA GLU A 81 -5.46 13.53 5.33
C GLU A 81 -4.72 14.63 4.56
N LEU A 82 -4.84 14.64 3.23
CA LEU A 82 -4.59 15.83 2.44
C LEU A 82 -5.53 16.92 2.95
N ASP A 83 -5.01 17.79 3.82
CA ASP A 83 -5.72 18.95 4.31
C ASP A 83 -5.59 20.07 3.27
N ILE A 84 -6.72 20.62 2.88
CA ILE A 84 -6.77 21.77 1.98
C ILE A 84 -5.99 22.97 2.52
N ASN A 85 -5.86 23.08 3.84
CA ASN A 85 -5.18 24.17 4.54
C ASN A 85 -3.64 24.06 4.47
N ASP A 86 -3.08 22.89 4.11
CA ASP A 86 -1.64 22.72 3.95
C ASP A 86 -1.10 23.45 2.70
N GLY A 87 -1.97 23.70 1.71
CA GLY A 87 -1.59 24.21 0.39
C GLY A 87 -1.03 23.11 -0.54
N PRO A 88 -0.98 23.37 -1.86
CA PRO A 88 -0.70 22.34 -2.86
C PRO A 88 0.72 21.76 -2.76
N VAL A 89 1.72 22.58 -2.39
CA VAL A 89 3.12 22.15 -2.28
C VAL A 89 3.26 21.11 -1.18
N VAL A 90 2.92 21.48 0.06
CA VAL A 90 3.06 20.62 1.24
C VAL A 90 2.23 19.34 1.10
N ALA A 91 1.04 19.44 0.51
CA ALA A 91 0.19 18.28 0.24
C ALA A 91 0.83 17.28 -0.72
N ILE A 92 1.43 17.74 -1.82
CA ILE A 92 2.11 16.88 -2.79
C ILE A 92 3.38 16.27 -2.17
N GLU A 93 4.17 17.07 -1.44
CA GLU A 93 5.36 16.61 -0.71
C GLU A 93 5.03 15.48 0.25
N LYS A 94 4.04 15.68 1.14
CA LYS A 94 3.58 14.66 2.09
C LYS A 94 3.13 13.39 1.38
N PHE A 95 2.39 13.54 0.28
CA PHE A 95 1.88 12.39 -0.46
C PHE A 95 3.01 11.58 -1.11
N ILE A 96 3.96 12.25 -1.78
CA ILE A 96 5.12 11.59 -2.39
C ILE A 96 5.99 10.94 -1.31
N ALA A 97 6.39 11.69 -0.28
CA ALA A 97 7.25 11.18 0.80
C ALA A 97 6.66 9.93 1.46
N SER A 98 5.35 9.95 1.72
CA SER A 98 4.68 8.78 2.26
C SER A 98 4.72 7.61 1.29
N LYS A 99 4.30 7.79 0.03
CA LYS A 99 4.26 6.69 -0.94
C LYS A 99 5.65 6.12 -1.26
N VAL A 100 6.69 6.96 -1.27
CA VAL A 100 8.08 6.50 -1.39
C VAL A 100 8.44 5.67 -0.17
N LYS A 101 8.29 6.19 1.05
CA LYS A 101 8.58 5.44 2.29
C LYS A 101 7.93 4.07 2.30
N MET A 102 6.65 4.01 1.94
CA MET A 102 5.91 2.74 1.86
C MET A 102 6.47 1.76 0.82
N SER A 103 6.99 2.25 -0.29
CA SER A 103 7.56 1.42 -1.35
C SER A 103 8.86 0.75 -0.89
N PHE A 104 9.64 1.42 -0.03
CA PHE A 104 10.89 0.89 0.53
C PHE A 104 10.66 0.04 1.79
N GLU A 105 9.75 0.44 2.69
CA GLU A 105 9.50 -0.28 3.96
C GLU A 105 8.56 -1.49 3.78
N HIS A 106 7.64 -1.44 2.82
CA HIS A 106 6.62 -2.46 2.61
C HIS A 106 6.50 -2.91 1.13
N PRO A 107 7.61 -3.27 0.45
CA PRO A 107 7.60 -3.60 -0.97
C PRO A 107 6.71 -4.81 -1.29
N GLN A 108 6.60 -5.74 -0.36
CA GLN A 108 5.77 -6.94 -0.47
C GLN A 108 4.28 -6.59 -0.59
N ALA A 109 3.82 -5.53 0.09
CA ALA A 109 2.43 -5.08 0.03
C ALA A 109 2.11 -4.52 -1.38
N SER A 110 3.01 -3.69 -1.91
CA SER A 110 2.88 -3.16 -3.28
C SER A 110 2.85 -4.26 -4.33
N LYS A 111 3.77 -5.23 -4.24
CA LYS A 111 3.84 -6.37 -5.17
C LYS A 111 2.56 -7.20 -5.20
N ILE A 112 1.96 -7.51 -4.05
CA ILE A 112 0.67 -8.24 -4.01
C ILE A 112 -0.41 -7.46 -4.72
N TYR A 113 -0.54 -6.17 -4.40
CA TYR A 113 -1.57 -5.34 -5.02
C TYR A 113 -1.37 -5.27 -6.54
N ALA A 114 -0.14 -5.02 -7.00
CA ALA A 114 0.19 -4.98 -8.41
C ALA A 114 -0.15 -6.30 -9.13
N MET A 115 0.20 -7.45 -8.55
CA MET A 115 -0.14 -8.76 -9.09
C MET A 115 -1.64 -8.97 -9.23
N GLU A 116 -2.44 -8.57 -8.23
CA GLU A 116 -3.89 -8.68 -8.26
C GLU A 116 -4.51 -7.76 -9.34
N ILE A 117 -4.03 -6.52 -9.47
CA ILE A 117 -4.49 -5.58 -10.50
C ILE A 117 -4.15 -6.11 -11.91
N ILE A 118 -2.93 -6.60 -12.14
CA ILE A 118 -2.50 -7.16 -13.43
C ILE A 118 -3.36 -8.38 -13.82
N GLN A 119 -3.80 -9.17 -12.84
CA GLN A 119 -4.70 -10.31 -13.04
C GLN A 119 -6.18 -9.91 -13.23
N GLY A 120 -6.49 -8.61 -13.30
CA GLY A 120 -7.84 -8.11 -13.53
C GLY A 120 -8.66 -7.88 -12.26
N ALA A 121 -8.00 -7.76 -11.11
CA ALA A 121 -8.57 -7.37 -9.82
C ALA A 121 -9.74 -8.26 -9.37
N LEU A 122 -9.69 -9.57 -9.64
CA LEU A 122 -10.78 -10.52 -9.38
C LEU A 122 -11.28 -10.52 -7.93
N HIS A 123 -10.35 -10.43 -6.98
CA HIS A 123 -10.60 -10.43 -5.53
C HIS A 123 -10.65 -9.01 -4.94
N LEU A 124 -10.42 -7.99 -5.77
CA LEU A 124 -10.55 -6.58 -5.41
C LEU A 124 -11.78 -5.90 -6.04
N LYS A 125 -12.57 -6.59 -6.87
CA LYS A 125 -13.63 -5.95 -7.67
C LYS A 125 -14.58 -5.08 -6.84
N GLU A 126 -15.04 -5.56 -5.70
CA GLU A 126 -15.95 -4.78 -4.85
C GLU A 126 -15.23 -3.60 -4.19
N PHE A 127 -14.05 -3.84 -3.63
CA PHE A 127 -13.23 -2.81 -2.99
C PHE A 127 -12.83 -1.68 -3.96
N SER A 128 -12.28 -2.03 -5.14
CA SER A 128 -11.86 -1.05 -6.14
C SER A 128 -13.02 -0.21 -6.67
N ARG A 129 -14.23 -0.79 -6.77
CA ARG A 129 -15.41 -0.10 -7.29
C ARG A 129 -15.97 0.95 -6.33
N THR A 130 -15.90 0.69 -5.03
CA THR A 130 -16.48 1.56 -4.00
C THR A 130 -15.41 2.44 -3.38
N TYR A 131 -14.50 1.84 -2.62
CA TYR A 131 -13.53 2.52 -1.77
C TYR A 131 -12.52 3.32 -2.58
N LEU A 132 -11.75 2.65 -3.44
CA LEU A 132 -10.68 3.31 -4.20
C LEU A 132 -11.21 4.44 -5.09
N ARG A 133 -12.36 4.21 -5.74
CA ARG A 133 -13.02 5.22 -6.56
C ARG A 133 -13.45 6.43 -5.75
N GLN A 134 -14.03 6.21 -4.56
CA GLN A 134 -14.44 7.29 -3.68
C GLN A 134 -13.22 8.08 -3.18
N TRP A 135 -12.18 7.37 -2.73
CA TRP A 135 -10.93 7.95 -2.27
C TRP A 135 -10.29 8.86 -3.33
N VAL A 136 -10.13 8.36 -4.56
CA VAL A 136 -9.54 9.14 -5.66
C VAL A 136 -10.38 10.39 -5.95
N ARG A 137 -11.70 10.28 -5.92
CA ARG A 137 -12.59 11.43 -6.14
C ARG A 137 -12.47 12.47 -5.03
N GLU A 138 -12.37 12.06 -3.78
CA GLU A 138 -12.25 12.96 -2.64
C GLU A 138 -10.93 13.72 -2.69
N LYS A 139 -9.81 13.03 -2.94
CA LYS A 139 -8.49 13.68 -3.07
C LYS A 139 -8.40 14.55 -4.33
N ALA A 140 -9.00 14.11 -5.44
CA ALA A 140 -9.07 14.92 -6.67
C ALA A 140 -9.81 16.25 -6.45
N LYS A 141 -10.84 16.29 -5.59
CA LYS A 141 -11.52 17.54 -5.24
C LYS A 141 -10.61 18.52 -4.51
N VAL A 142 -9.72 18.04 -3.64
CA VAL A 142 -8.77 18.91 -2.92
C VAL A 142 -7.85 19.61 -3.91
N PHE A 143 -7.24 18.86 -4.84
CA PHE A 143 -6.43 19.45 -5.91
C PHE A 143 -7.23 20.40 -6.80
N GLN A 144 -8.50 20.09 -7.08
CA GLN A 144 -9.36 20.96 -7.88
C GLN A 144 -9.55 22.33 -7.23
N VAL A 145 -9.63 22.41 -5.89
CA VAL A 145 -9.76 23.71 -5.21
C VAL A 145 -8.53 24.59 -5.47
N TRP A 146 -7.31 24.03 -5.39
CA TRP A 146 -6.09 24.79 -5.66
C TRP A 146 -5.93 25.16 -7.15
N ILE A 147 -6.49 24.37 -8.05
CA ILE A 147 -6.55 24.71 -9.48
C ILE A 147 -7.53 25.86 -9.71
N ASP A 148 -8.72 25.79 -9.12
CA ASP A 148 -9.77 26.81 -9.28
C ASP A 148 -9.39 28.15 -8.63
N SER A 149 -8.58 28.13 -7.56
CA SER A 149 -8.03 29.33 -6.91
C SER A 149 -6.80 29.92 -7.61
N GLY A 150 -6.25 29.23 -8.61
CA GLY A 150 -5.05 29.63 -9.34
C GLY A 150 -3.73 29.40 -8.59
N GLU A 151 -3.76 28.67 -7.47
CA GLU A 151 -2.56 28.28 -6.70
C GLU A 151 -1.77 27.15 -7.38
N MET A 152 -2.42 26.37 -8.26
CA MET A 152 -1.82 25.26 -8.99
C MET A 152 -2.19 25.31 -10.47
N LYS A 153 -1.30 24.82 -11.35
CA LYS A 153 -1.58 24.72 -12.80
C LYS A 153 -2.76 23.80 -13.06
N ASN A 154 -3.55 24.10 -14.10
CA ASN A 154 -4.66 23.28 -14.57
C ASN A 154 -4.16 21.94 -15.16
N VAL A 155 -3.92 20.97 -14.27
CA VAL A 155 -3.65 19.57 -14.57
C VAL A 155 -4.87 18.73 -14.19
N ASP A 156 -4.98 17.53 -14.75
CA ASP A 156 -6.03 16.59 -14.34
C ASP A 156 -5.66 15.95 -12.98
N PRO A 157 -6.44 16.17 -11.89
CA PRO A 157 -6.11 15.65 -10.57
C PRO A 157 -6.03 14.13 -10.49
N VAL A 158 -6.85 13.41 -11.27
CA VAL A 158 -6.86 11.94 -11.27
C VAL A 158 -5.59 11.43 -11.94
N LYS A 159 -5.16 12.07 -13.04
CA LYS A 159 -3.89 11.73 -13.69
C LYS A 159 -2.69 12.06 -12.81
N LEU A 160 -2.73 13.13 -12.02
CA LEU A 160 -1.70 13.46 -11.04
C LEU A 160 -1.57 12.36 -9.96
N ILE A 161 -2.70 11.90 -9.40
CA ILE A 161 -2.71 10.78 -8.44
C ILE A 161 -2.10 9.52 -9.08
N PHE A 162 -2.48 9.18 -10.31
CA PHE A 162 -1.90 8.03 -11.02
C PHE A 162 -0.40 8.19 -11.27
N LEU A 163 0.06 9.40 -11.62
CA LEU A 163 1.48 9.69 -11.77
C LEU A 163 2.23 9.43 -10.47
N ILE A 164 1.78 10.01 -9.36
CA ILE A 164 2.40 9.82 -8.03
C ILE A 164 2.44 8.33 -7.66
N TRP A 165 1.33 7.60 -7.82
CA TRP A 165 1.30 6.16 -7.54
C TRP A 165 2.29 5.38 -8.41
N SER A 166 2.24 5.58 -9.73
CA SER A 166 3.08 4.83 -10.66
C SER A 166 4.57 5.10 -10.45
N SER A 167 4.97 6.35 -10.21
CA SER A 167 6.38 6.72 -10.06
C SER A 167 6.96 6.27 -8.72
N THR A 168 6.17 6.27 -7.65
CA THR A 168 6.61 5.82 -6.32
C THR A 168 6.60 4.30 -6.18
N GLN A 169 5.51 3.64 -6.57
CA GLN A 169 5.38 2.18 -6.46
C GLN A 169 6.34 1.41 -7.37
N HIS A 170 6.85 2.04 -8.43
CA HIS A 170 7.88 1.46 -9.29
C HIS A 170 9.06 0.94 -8.47
N TYR A 171 9.48 1.66 -7.43
CA TYR A 171 10.61 1.29 -6.57
C TYR A 171 10.36 0.02 -5.74
N ALA A 172 9.10 -0.35 -5.51
CA ALA A 172 8.73 -1.63 -4.91
C ALA A 172 8.50 -2.72 -5.96
N ASP A 173 7.63 -2.43 -6.93
CA ASP A 173 7.11 -3.41 -7.88
C ASP A 173 8.20 -3.92 -8.84
N PHE A 174 9.15 -3.05 -9.18
CA PHE A 174 10.26 -3.30 -10.10
C PHE A 174 11.63 -3.27 -9.41
N GLU A 175 11.67 -3.43 -8.09
CA GLU A 175 12.89 -3.46 -7.27
C GLU A 175 14.03 -4.27 -7.92
N GLN A 176 13.76 -5.50 -8.34
CA GLN A 176 14.79 -6.36 -8.94
C GLN A 176 15.35 -5.78 -10.25
N GLN A 177 14.51 -5.15 -11.07
CA GLN A 177 14.96 -4.47 -12.29
C GLN A 177 15.83 -3.25 -11.94
N ILE A 178 15.41 -2.45 -10.97
CA ILE A 178 16.12 -1.24 -10.52
C ILE A 178 17.51 -1.60 -9.99
N LEU A 179 17.58 -2.54 -9.04
CA LEU A 179 18.84 -3.01 -8.45
C LEU A 179 19.79 -3.60 -9.51
N THR A 180 19.25 -4.34 -10.47
CA THR A 180 20.03 -4.88 -11.60
C THR A 180 20.62 -3.75 -12.46
N ILE A 181 19.82 -2.74 -12.81
CA ILE A 181 20.28 -1.59 -13.63
C ILE A 181 21.33 -0.77 -12.87
N MET A 182 21.15 -0.60 -11.56
CA MET A 182 22.08 0.13 -10.69
C MET A 182 23.33 -0.68 -10.33
N ASN A 183 23.39 -1.96 -10.70
CA ASN A 183 24.43 -2.90 -10.29
C ASN A 183 24.61 -2.95 -8.76
N ARG A 184 23.49 -3.05 -8.03
CA ARG A 184 23.43 -3.13 -6.56
C ARG A 184 22.71 -4.40 -6.11
N ALA A 185 23.02 -4.86 -4.90
CA ALA A 185 22.36 -6.01 -4.30
C ALA A 185 21.11 -5.62 -3.49
N ASP A 186 21.08 -4.40 -2.95
CA ASP A 186 20.00 -3.86 -2.13
C ASP A 186 19.97 -2.33 -2.24
N TYR A 187 18.88 -1.71 -1.76
CA TYR A 187 18.77 -0.27 -1.58
C TYR A 187 19.62 0.22 -0.40
N GLU A 188 20.07 1.47 -0.48
CA GLU A 188 20.78 2.19 0.57
C GLU A 188 19.82 3.10 1.34
N GLU A 189 20.15 3.47 2.58
CA GLU A 189 19.30 4.33 3.42
C GLU A 189 18.98 5.69 2.73
N ASP A 190 19.95 6.23 1.98
CA ASP A 190 19.80 7.50 1.29
C ASP A 190 18.92 7.43 0.03
N ASP A 191 18.63 6.22 -0.49
CA ASP A 191 17.81 6.07 -1.71
C ASP A 191 16.38 6.60 -1.47
N VAL A 192 15.82 6.42 -0.26
CA VAL A 192 14.50 6.95 0.11
C VAL A 192 14.46 8.47 -0.04
N THR A 193 15.49 9.15 0.47
CA THR A 193 15.62 10.62 0.42
C THR A 193 15.80 11.09 -1.02
N GLN A 194 16.75 10.49 -1.75
CA GLN A 194 17.07 10.88 -3.13
C GLN A 194 15.86 10.72 -4.07
N VAL A 195 15.14 9.59 -3.95
CA VAL A 195 13.93 9.33 -4.76
C VAL A 195 12.82 10.31 -4.38
N THR A 196 12.62 10.57 -3.09
CA THR A 196 11.60 11.53 -2.61
C THR A 196 11.87 12.93 -3.16
N GLU A 197 13.10 13.43 -3.03
CA GLU A 197 13.50 14.75 -3.54
C GLU A 197 13.33 14.86 -5.06
N PHE A 198 13.80 13.86 -5.81
CA PHE A 198 13.70 13.85 -7.26
C PHE A 198 12.24 13.88 -7.75
N LEU A 199 11.40 12.99 -7.19
CA LEU A 199 9.99 12.91 -7.60
C LEU A 199 9.22 14.16 -7.19
N THR A 200 9.51 14.71 -6.01
CA THR A 200 8.89 15.93 -5.50
C THR A 200 9.18 17.12 -6.40
N ASP A 201 10.46 17.37 -6.70
CA ASP A 201 10.87 18.47 -7.57
C ASP A 201 10.22 18.36 -8.96
N PHE A 202 10.28 17.17 -9.57
CA PHE A 202 9.73 16.95 -10.91
C PHE A 202 8.21 17.16 -10.96
N ILE A 203 7.48 16.62 -9.98
CA ILE A 203 6.02 16.68 -9.95
C ILE A 203 5.54 18.11 -9.59
N LEU A 204 6.16 18.77 -8.61
CA LEU A 204 5.82 20.16 -8.25
C LEU A 204 6.00 21.09 -9.46
N ARG A 205 7.13 21.01 -10.16
CA ARG A 205 7.35 21.80 -11.39
C ARG A 205 6.31 21.50 -12.46
N GLY A 206 5.93 20.23 -12.63
CA GLY A 206 4.85 19.81 -13.54
C GLY A 206 3.50 20.46 -13.21
N CYS A 207 3.24 20.67 -11.92
CA CYS A 207 2.06 21.36 -11.37
C CYS A 207 2.21 22.90 -11.33
N GLY A 208 3.31 23.46 -11.83
CA GLY A 208 3.58 24.90 -11.82
C GLY A 208 3.95 25.46 -10.43
N LEU A 209 4.38 24.59 -9.53
CA LEU A 209 4.76 24.91 -8.15
C LEU A 209 6.29 24.95 -8.05
N LYS A 210 6.80 25.67 -7.05
CA LYS A 210 8.23 25.81 -6.75
C LYS A 210 8.58 25.11 -5.45
#